data_AF-A0A965WQV6-F1
#
_entry.id   AF-A0A965WQV6-F1
#
_cell.length_a   1.000
_cell.length_b   1.000
_cell.length_c   1.000
_cell.angle_alpha   90.00
_cell.angle_beta   90.00
_cell.angle_gamma   90.00
#
_symmetry.space_group_name_H-M   'P 1'
#
loop_
_entity.id
_entity.type
_entity.pdbx_description
1 polymer ?
#
loop_
_entity_poly.entity_id
_entity_poly.type
_entity_poly.pdbx_seq_one_letter_code
_entity_poly.pdbx_strand_id
1 'polypeptide(L)'
;MNDSGVTLKGEASSDIIYLSEGKIFTKTVIIPFSEELNIQKAENICFSVKIKNARLVLSGEEDNNILRIELLVTAYGMITFTENQKLLSDLFSEAVELTEEVAVIDTRRFLFSKKFETGISTEAGLEDNMLPVAKVLATPVSRNNLANIIAGNDTVTVEGLIVANVLYLDEEDKVGSVQVELPYSIMLKAEGITENMLLNGEAVASSVTAKSKGNIIEVKAELKVRVDVFVKGKLKFITSVIEGEAKAENPSGISIYFAGEEDTVWSIAKALNVSPKKLLANNPKLQNGVEKGMRIIVFREKKL
;
A
#
# COMPACT_ATOMS: atom_id res chain seq x y z
N MET A 1 -16.90 14.63 -18.17
CA MET A 1 -15.61 14.46 -17.49
C MET A 1 -15.44 15.72 -16.66
N ASN A 2 -15.55 15.61 -15.34
CA ASN A 2 -15.38 16.77 -14.47
C ASN A 2 -13.95 16.70 -13.95
N ASP A 3 -13.13 17.69 -14.29
CA ASP A 3 -11.85 17.92 -13.65
C ASP A 3 -12.09 18.14 -12.16
N SER A 4 -11.74 17.15 -11.34
CA SER A 4 -11.66 17.34 -9.89
C SER A 4 -10.23 17.77 -9.59
N GLY A 5 -10.04 19.06 -9.33
CA GLY A 5 -8.77 19.58 -8.80
C GLY A 5 -8.51 18.97 -7.43
N VAL A 6 -7.34 18.38 -7.23
CA VAL A 6 -6.92 17.77 -5.97
C VAL A 6 -5.81 18.60 -5.37
N THR A 7 -6.01 19.14 -4.18
CA THR A 7 -4.97 19.92 -3.50
C THR A 7 -4.15 19.03 -2.56
N LEU A 8 -2.84 18.96 -2.80
CA LEU A 8 -1.88 18.35 -1.89
C LEU A 8 -1.39 19.42 -0.90
N LYS A 9 -1.57 19.17 0.40
CA LYS A 9 -1.08 20.03 1.47
C LYS A 9 -0.23 19.25 2.46
N GLY A 10 0.78 19.91 3.02
CA GLY A 10 1.61 19.34 4.06
C GLY A 10 2.56 20.35 4.66
N GLU A 11 3.40 19.87 5.57
CA GLU A 11 4.39 20.67 6.28
C GLU A 11 5.74 19.96 6.22
N ALA A 12 6.80 20.73 6.01
CA ALA A 12 8.17 20.27 6.16
C ALA A 12 8.77 20.90 7.42
N SER A 13 9.23 20.07 8.35
CA SER A 13 9.94 20.51 9.54
C SER A 13 11.45 20.45 9.30
N SER A 14 12.18 21.47 9.75
CA SER A 14 13.64 21.48 9.72
C SER A 14 14.21 22.03 11.02
N ASP A 15 15.16 21.30 11.59
CA ASP A 15 15.97 21.75 12.71
C ASP A 15 17.28 22.35 12.19
N ILE A 16 17.53 23.62 12.52
CA ILE A 16 18.74 24.35 12.16
C ILE A 16 19.60 24.45 13.42
N ILE A 17 20.78 23.83 13.40
CA ILE A 17 21.75 23.87 14.49
C ILE A 17 22.91 24.77 14.05
N TYR A 18 23.26 25.78 14.85
CA TYR A 18 24.30 26.75 14.50
C TYR A 18 25.09 27.20 15.73
N LEU A 19 26.30 27.69 15.50
CA LEU A 19 27.18 28.25 16.52
C LEU A 19 27.10 29.78 16.47
N SER A 20 26.92 30.43 17.62
CA SER A 20 26.99 31.89 17.76
C SER A 20 27.69 32.22 19.07
N GLU A 21 28.69 33.12 19.04
CA GLU A 21 29.46 33.52 20.24
C GLU A 21 30.00 32.32 21.06
N GLY A 22 30.43 31.26 20.38
CA GLY A 22 30.95 30.03 21.03
C GLY A 22 29.87 29.14 21.67
N LYS A 23 28.58 29.46 21.52
CA LYS A 23 27.45 28.67 22.04
C LYS A 23 26.65 28.05 20.90
N ILE A 24 26.18 26.82 21.12
CA ILE A 24 25.33 26.09 20.17
C ILE A 24 23.87 26.48 20.40
N PHE A 25 23.17 26.80 19.31
CA PHE A 25 21.75 27.10 19.28
C PHE A 25 21.03 26.19 18.29
N THR A 26 19.77 25.91 18.58
CA THR A 26 18.88 25.12 17.73
C THR A 26 17.61 25.91 17.46
N LYS A 27 17.15 25.91 16.21
CA LYS A 27 15.88 26.52 15.80
C LYS A 27 15.13 25.58 14.87
N THR A 28 13.91 25.23 15.26
CA THR A 28 12.99 24.47 14.41
C THR A 28 12.15 25.42 13.56
N VAL A 29 12.01 25.11 12.26
CA VAL A 29 11.19 25.86 11.31
C VAL A 29 10.22 24.88 10.65
N ILE A 30 8.94 25.24 10.65
CA ILE A 30 7.88 24.50 9.96
C ILE A 30 7.48 25.28 8.71
N ILE A 31 7.59 24.64 7.54
CA ILE A 31 7.34 25.24 6.23
C ILE A 31 6.12 24.56 5.62
N PRO A 32 4.93 25.21 5.64
CA PRO A 32 3.76 24.67 4.97
C PRO A 32 3.92 24.75 3.45
N PHE A 33 3.39 23.77 2.74
CA PHE A 33 3.30 23.77 1.29
C PHE A 33 1.90 23.35 0.83
N SER A 34 1.50 23.83 -0.34
CA SER A 34 0.22 23.50 -0.97
C SER A 34 0.41 23.54 -2.48
N GLU A 35 -0.04 22.49 -3.17
CA GLU A 35 0.03 22.38 -4.63
C GLU A 35 -1.30 21.83 -5.16
N GLU A 36 -1.81 22.40 -6.25
CA GLU A 36 -2.99 21.88 -6.95
C GLU A 36 -2.58 20.90 -8.05
N LEU A 37 -3.19 19.72 -8.03
CA LEU A 37 -2.95 18.65 -8.98
C LEU A 37 -4.17 18.50 -9.90
N ASN A 38 -3.93 18.61 -11.20
CA ASN A 38 -4.95 18.38 -12.22
C ASN A 38 -5.07 16.88 -12.50
N ILE A 39 -6.16 16.25 -12.05
CA ILE A 39 -6.40 14.81 -12.14
C ILE A 39 -7.71 14.56 -12.90
N GLN A 40 -7.62 13.88 -14.05
CA GLN A 40 -8.76 13.68 -14.96
C GLN A 40 -9.73 12.57 -14.51
N LYS A 41 -9.20 11.47 -13.97
CA LYS A 41 -9.98 10.29 -13.56
C LYS A 41 -9.32 9.63 -12.35
N ALA A 42 -10.01 9.66 -11.21
CA ALA A 42 -9.55 9.04 -9.98
C ALA A 42 -10.73 8.45 -9.21
N GLU A 43 -10.61 7.18 -8.81
CA GLU A 43 -11.43 6.61 -7.74
C GLU A 43 -10.71 6.75 -6.41
N ASN A 44 -9.40 6.49 -6.41
CA ASN A 44 -8.57 6.62 -5.23
C ASN A 44 -7.25 7.30 -5.57
N ILE A 45 -6.72 8.01 -4.57
CA ILE A 45 -5.51 8.82 -4.68
C ILE A 45 -4.66 8.61 -3.44
N CYS A 46 -3.38 8.33 -3.63
CA CYS A 46 -2.40 8.33 -2.56
C CYS A 46 -1.12 9.01 -3.02
N PHE A 47 -0.61 9.95 -2.20
CA PHE A 47 0.66 10.63 -2.43
C PHE A 47 1.55 10.55 -1.20
N SER A 48 2.83 10.31 -1.45
CA SER A 48 3.95 10.52 -0.56
C SER A 48 4.65 11.81 -0.90
N VAL A 49 5.30 12.40 0.09
CA VAL A 49 6.10 13.62 -0.08
C VAL A 49 7.48 13.39 0.50
N LYS A 50 8.52 13.72 -0.27
CA LYS A 50 9.91 13.64 0.16
C LYS A 50 10.63 14.97 -0.07
N ILE A 51 11.58 15.26 0.80
CA ILE A 51 12.56 16.33 0.58
C ILE A 51 13.61 15.80 -0.38
N LYS A 52 13.64 16.34 -1.60
CA LYS A 52 14.62 15.97 -2.64
C LYS A 52 15.94 16.73 -2.47
N ASN A 53 15.86 17.97 -2.01
CA ASN A 53 17.02 18.79 -1.70
C ASN A 53 16.69 19.74 -0.54
N ALA A 54 17.68 20.01 0.31
CA ALA A 54 17.61 21.00 1.35
C ALA A 54 18.88 21.85 1.27
N ARG A 55 18.71 23.17 1.24
CA ARG A 55 19.82 24.13 1.20
C ARG A 55 19.66 25.13 2.33
N LEU A 56 20.70 25.29 3.12
CA LEU A 56 20.82 26.39 4.08
C LEU A 56 21.69 27.49 3.47
N VAL A 57 21.18 28.72 3.47
CA VAL A 57 21.88 29.92 3.02
C VAL A 57 22.02 30.85 4.22
N LEU A 58 23.27 31.15 4.56
CA LEU A 58 23.61 32.19 5.52
C LEU A 58 23.90 33.49 4.73
N SER A 59 23.28 34.57 5.15
CA SER A 59 23.42 35.90 4.56
C SER A 59 23.23 36.97 5.63
N GLY A 60 23.32 38.24 5.28
CA GLY A 60 23.14 39.35 6.23
C GLY A 60 24.44 40.12 6.48
N GLU A 61 24.42 40.94 7.52
CA GLU A 61 25.51 41.80 7.95
C GLU A 61 25.94 41.42 9.38
N GLU A 62 27.03 42.00 9.85
CA GLU A 62 27.45 41.89 11.25
C GLU A 62 26.27 42.29 12.16
N ASP A 63 26.01 41.48 13.19
CA ASP A 63 24.86 41.58 14.10
C ASP A 63 23.44 41.40 13.49
N ASN A 64 23.33 41.12 12.19
CA ASN A 64 22.05 40.86 11.52
C ASN A 64 22.14 39.66 10.56
N ASN A 65 22.48 38.50 11.12
CA ASN A 65 22.57 37.24 10.37
C ASN A 65 21.19 36.70 9.99
N ILE A 66 21.02 36.37 8.72
CA ILE A 66 19.82 35.76 8.14
C ILE A 66 20.13 34.31 7.76
N LEU A 67 19.43 33.39 8.42
CA LEU A 67 19.39 31.97 8.09
C LEU A 67 18.16 31.68 7.22
N ARG A 68 18.37 31.37 5.93
CA ARG A 68 17.32 30.97 5.00
C ARG A 68 17.47 29.50 4.65
N ILE A 69 16.39 28.74 4.83
CA ILE A 69 16.31 27.36 4.37
C ILE A 69 15.43 27.26 3.12
N GLU A 70 15.91 26.53 2.12
CA GLU A 70 15.21 26.24 0.88
C GLU A 70 15.02 24.73 0.78
N LEU A 71 13.78 24.29 0.65
CA LEU A 71 13.43 22.88 0.51
C LEU A 71 12.84 22.63 -0.87
N LEU A 72 13.43 21.70 -1.62
CA LEU A 72 12.81 21.14 -2.80
C LEU A 72 11.98 19.94 -2.39
N VAL A 73 10.67 20.12 -2.35
CA VAL A 73 9.69 19.09 -1.99
C VAL A 73 9.22 18.37 -3.26
N THR A 74 9.19 17.03 -3.25
CA THR A 74 8.69 16.23 -4.36
C THR A 74 7.58 15.33 -3.88
N ALA A 75 6.43 15.41 -4.55
CA ALA A 75 5.32 14.48 -4.36
C ALA A 75 5.39 13.36 -5.40
N TYR A 76 5.18 12.12 -4.97
CA TYR A 76 5.00 10.98 -5.85
C TYR A 76 3.86 10.13 -5.31
N GLY A 77 3.09 9.52 -6.20
CA GLY A 77 1.87 8.88 -5.78
C GLY A 77 1.26 8.04 -6.88
N MET A 78 0.11 7.49 -6.56
CA MET A 78 -0.67 6.65 -7.43
C MET A 78 -2.10 7.17 -7.47
N ILE A 79 -2.63 7.26 -8.68
CA ILE A 79 -4.03 7.52 -8.95
C ILE A 79 -4.58 6.25 -9.56
N THR A 80 -5.62 5.69 -8.95
CA THR A 80 -6.23 4.44 -9.42
C THR A 80 -7.68 4.65 -9.78
N PHE A 81 -8.13 3.94 -10.81
CA PHE A 81 -9.52 3.76 -11.16
C PHE A 81 -9.71 2.29 -11.55
N THR A 82 -10.95 1.81 -11.48
CA THR A 82 -11.29 0.42 -11.78
C THR A 82 -12.08 0.38 -13.08
N GLU A 83 -11.74 -0.56 -13.96
CA GLU A 83 -12.50 -0.82 -15.18
C GLU A 83 -12.80 -2.30 -15.30
N ASN A 84 -14.03 -2.62 -15.69
CA ASN A 84 -14.43 -3.98 -15.98
C ASN A 84 -13.99 -4.35 -17.40
N GLN A 85 -13.22 -5.44 -17.52
CA GLN A 85 -12.84 -6.01 -18.81
C GLN A 85 -13.45 -7.39 -18.99
N LYS A 86 -13.90 -7.68 -20.21
CA LYS A 86 -14.38 -9.02 -20.59
C LYS A 86 -13.20 -9.84 -21.07
N LEU A 87 -12.88 -10.90 -20.34
CA LEU A 87 -11.80 -11.83 -20.67
C LEU A 87 -12.40 -13.19 -21.06
N LEU A 88 -11.74 -13.88 -21.99
CA LEU A 88 -12.12 -15.25 -22.36
C LEU A 88 -11.60 -16.20 -21.28
N SER A 89 -12.51 -16.76 -20.48
CA SER A 89 -12.17 -17.64 -19.36
C SER A 89 -12.54 -19.11 -19.59
N ASP A 90 -13.40 -19.38 -20.57
CA ASP A 90 -13.89 -20.71 -20.90
C ASP A 90 -14.37 -20.72 -22.37
N LEU A 91 -14.15 -21.84 -23.06
CA LEU A 91 -14.75 -22.15 -24.35
C LEU A 91 -14.91 -23.66 -24.53
N PHE A 92 -15.72 -24.06 -25.52
CA PHE A 92 -15.75 -25.44 -26.01
C PHE A 92 -16.22 -25.45 -27.47
N SER A 93 -15.87 -26.52 -28.20
CA SER A 93 -16.35 -26.76 -29.57
C SER A 93 -17.29 -27.97 -29.58
N GLU A 94 -18.34 -27.91 -30.40
CA GLU A 94 -19.21 -29.07 -30.68
C GLU A 94 -18.53 -30.08 -31.61
N ALA A 95 -17.56 -29.63 -32.42
CA ALA A 95 -17.01 -30.38 -33.54
C ALA A 95 -15.64 -31.03 -33.26
N VAL A 96 -14.79 -30.36 -32.50
CA VAL A 96 -13.41 -30.80 -32.23
C VAL A 96 -13.09 -30.75 -30.75
N GLU A 97 -12.14 -31.57 -30.33
CA GLU A 97 -11.49 -31.39 -29.04
C GLU A 97 -10.65 -30.12 -29.04
N LEU A 98 -10.54 -29.47 -27.89
CA LEU A 98 -9.79 -28.22 -27.74
C LEU A 98 -8.78 -28.37 -26.61
N THR A 99 -7.56 -27.96 -26.88
CA THR A 99 -6.53 -27.76 -25.85
C THR A 99 -6.34 -26.27 -25.64
N GLU A 100 -6.53 -25.83 -24.40
CA GLU A 100 -6.45 -24.41 -24.02
C GLU A 100 -5.09 -24.13 -23.37
N GLU A 101 -4.44 -23.05 -23.79
CA GLU A 101 -3.38 -22.43 -23.01
C GLU A 101 -3.97 -21.32 -22.14
N VAL A 102 -3.70 -21.39 -20.83
CA VAL A 102 -4.26 -20.48 -19.85
C VAL A 102 -3.15 -19.69 -19.18
N ALA A 103 -3.31 -18.36 -19.16
CA ALA A 103 -2.50 -17.49 -18.33
C ALA A 103 -3.23 -17.17 -17.01
N VAL A 104 -2.45 -17.11 -15.94
CA VAL A 104 -2.89 -16.58 -14.64
C VAL A 104 -1.96 -15.42 -14.31
N ILE A 105 -2.54 -14.23 -14.13
CA ILE A 105 -1.80 -13.05 -13.69
C ILE A 105 -2.21 -12.69 -12.27
N ASP A 106 -1.21 -12.46 -11.42
CA ASP A 106 -1.44 -11.85 -10.11
C ASP A 106 -1.74 -10.37 -10.29
N THR A 107 -2.76 -9.91 -9.58
CA THR A 107 -3.18 -8.52 -9.58
C THR A 107 -3.20 -7.99 -8.17
N ARG A 108 -3.05 -6.67 -8.05
CA ARG A 108 -3.29 -5.98 -6.79
C ARG A 108 -4.14 -4.76 -7.06
N ARG A 109 -5.08 -4.48 -6.17
CA ARG A 109 -5.95 -3.31 -6.24
C ARG A 109 -5.79 -2.49 -4.97
N PHE A 110 -5.49 -1.21 -5.13
CA PHE A 110 -5.48 -0.26 -4.02
C PHE A 110 -6.90 -0.08 -3.47
N LEU A 111 -7.03 -0.05 -2.16
CA LEU A 111 -8.30 0.19 -1.48
C LEU A 111 -8.34 1.59 -0.89
N PHE A 112 -7.45 1.89 0.05
CA PHE A 112 -7.42 3.16 0.78
C PHE A 112 -6.08 3.33 1.50
N SER A 113 -5.84 4.53 2.02
CA SER A 113 -4.75 4.81 2.97
C SER A 113 -5.31 5.12 4.35
N LYS A 114 -4.64 4.66 5.40
CA LYS A 114 -4.85 5.10 6.80
C LYS A 114 -3.64 5.87 7.30
N LYS A 115 -3.89 6.86 8.16
CA LYS A 115 -2.85 7.69 8.79
C LYS A 115 -2.94 7.53 10.30
N PHE A 116 -1.79 7.47 10.96
CA PHE A 116 -1.66 7.29 12.39
C PHE A 116 -0.65 8.28 12.94
N GLU A 117 -0.86 8.70 14.18
CA GLU A 117 0.10 9.45 14.98
C GLU A 117 0.30 8.70 16.29
N THR A 118 1.55 8.51 16.70
CA THR A 118 1.89 7.76 17.91
C THR A 118 3.22 8.22 18.49
N GLY A 119 3.39 8.09 19.80
CA GLY A 119 4.62 8.44 20.51
C GLY A 119 5.41 7.20 20.90
N ILE A 120 6.73 7.27 20.78
CA ILE A 120 7.66 6.27 21.30
C ILE A 120 8.70 6.91 22.19
N SER A 121 9.31 6.11 23.06
CA SER A 121 10.41 6.55 23.90
C SER A 121 11.42 5.43 24.13
N THR A 122 12.69 5.79 24.28
CA THR A 122 13.75 4.91 24.76
C THR A 122 14.59 5.62 25.80
N GLU A 123 15.35 4.86 26.57
CA GLU A 123 16.38 5.38 27.45
C GLU A 123 17.73 4.82 27.03
N ALA A 124 18.75 5.69 26.98
CA ALA A 124 20.13 5.30 26.71
C ALA A 124 21.01 5.71 27.90
N GLY A 125 21.76 4.75 28.43
CA GLY A 125 22.79 5.01 29.43
C GLY A 125 24.04 5.60 28.77
N LEU A 126 24.72 6.48 29.49
CA LEU A 126 26.06 6.92 29.14
C LEU A 126 27.08 5.83 29.54
N GLU A 127 28.10 5.63 28.72
CA GLU A 127 29.29 4.83 29.04
C GLU A 127 30.02 5.37 30.29
N ASP A 128 30.73 4.50 31.00
CA ASP A 128 31.37 4.80 32.30
C ASP A 128 32.44 5.92 32.23
N ASN A 129 32.98 6.19 31.04
CA ASN A 129 33.97 7.24 30.79
C ASN A 129 33.35 8.60 30.43
N MET A 130 32.02 8.68 30.32
CA MET A 130 31.30 9.91 30.01
C MET A 130 30.77 10.58 31.27
N LEU A 131 30.93 11.90 31.34
CA LEU A 131 30.32 12.71 32.39
C LEU A 131 28.80 12.81 32.21
N PRO A 132 28.03 12.99 33.29
CA PRO A 132 26.58 13.17 33.22
C PRO A 132 26.19 14.34 32.32
N VAL A 133 25.02 14.24 31.70
CA VAL A 133 24.51 15.29 30.81
C VAL A 133 23.88 16.41 31.65
N ALA A 134 24.47 17.61 31.64
CA ALA A 134 23.91 18.79 32.29
C ALA A 134 22.78 19.42 31.46
N LYS A 135 22.96 19.52 30.13
CA LYS A 135 21.98 20.17 29.25
C LYS A 135 21.97 19.57 27.85
N VAL A 136 20.78 19.19 27.37
CA VAL A 136 20.58 18.84 25.95
C VAL A 136 20.53 20.11 25.10
N LEU A 137 21.29 20.13 24.01
CA LEU A 137 21.39 21.24 23.05
C LEU A 137 20.58 21.00 21.78
N ALA A 138 20.61 19.77 21.25
CA ALA A 138 19.88 19.38 20.04
C ALA A 138 19.64 17.87 20.01
N THR A 139 18.67 17.43 19.19
CA THR A 139 18.38 16.01 18.97
C THR A 139 18.14 15.71 17.48
N PRO A 140 19.10 16.02 16.58
CA PRO A 140 18.96 15.75 15.16
C PRO A 140 18.72 14.26 14.88
N VAL A 141 17.71 13.98 14.04
CA VAL A 141 17.43 12.64 13.51
C VAL A 141 18.36 12.36 12.34
N SER A 142 19.21 11.34 12.48
CA SER A 142 20.10 10.90 11.40
C SER A 142 19.37 10.05 10.36
N ARG A 143 18.49 9.17 10.82
CA ARG A 143 17.67 8.32 9.96
C ARG A 143 16.41 7.88 10.68
N ASN A 144 15.33 7.74 9.92
CA ASN A 144 14.15 6.96 10.29
C ASN A 144 13.97 5.88 9.23
N ASN A 145 14.10 4.61 9.61
CA ASN A 145 13.92 3.48 8.72
C ASN A 145 12.69 2.68 9.15
N LEU A 146 11.66 2.68 8.31
CA LEU A 146 10.53 1.77 8.43
C LEU A 146 10.93 0.42 7.82
N ALA A 147 11.05 -0.60 8.67
CA ALA A 147 11.49 -1.93 8.28
C ALA A 147 10.32 -2.79 7.76
N ASN A 148 9.21 -2.84 8.51
CA ASN A 148 8.04 -3.67 8.16
C ASN A 148 6.72 -2.95 8.43
N ILE A 149 5.72 -3.31 7.63
CA ILE A 149 4.31 -3.08 7.92
C ILE A 149 3.60 -4.42 7.77
N ILE A 150 3.01 -4.92 8.87
CA ILE A 150 2.44 -6.26 8.95
C ILE A 150 0.94 -6.15 9.14
N ALA A 151 0.17 -6.81 8.28
CA ALA A 151 -1.28 -6.85 8.38
C ALA A 151 -1.73 -7.84 9.46
N GLY A 152 -2.62 -7.41 10.33
CA GLY A 152 -3.38 -8.27 11.24
C GLY A 152 -4.89 -8.16 10.97
N ASN A 153 -5.69 -8.83 11.79
CA ASN A 153 -7.14 -8.66 11.76
C ASN A 153 -7.52 -7.39 12.54
N ASP A 154 -8.03 -6.39 11.82
CA ASP A 154 -8.34 -5.04 12.30
C ASP A 154 -7.15 -4.29 12.93
N THR A 155 -5.92 -4.71 12.63
CA THR A 155 -4.69 -4.11 13.15
C THR A 155 -3.60 -4.05 12.10
N VAL A 156 -2.64 -3.16 12.32
CA VAL A 156 -1.39 -3.09 11.57
C VAL A 156 -0.24 -2.96 12.57
N THR A 157 0.78 -3.79 12.45
CA THR A 157 2.03 -3.62 13.21
C THR A 157 3.06 -2.93 12.34
N VAL A 158 3.62 -1.84 12.84
CA VAL A 158 4.67 -1.07 12.15
C VAL A 158 5.98 -1.18 12.90
N GLU A 159 7.03 -1.58 12.20
CA GLU A 159 8.34 -1.83 12.78
C GLU A 159 9.40 -0.99 12.11
N GLY A 160 10.33 -0.47 12.89
CA GLY A 160 11.43 0.32 12.35
C GLY A 160 12.38 0.82 13.42
N LEU A 161 13.27 1.72 12.99
CA LEU A 161 14.33 2.27 13.81
C LEU A 161 14.52 3.75 13.50
N ILE A 162 14.39 4.57 14.53
CA ILE A 162 14.86 5.96 14.51
C ILE A 162 16.26 5.98 15.13
N VAL A 163 17.17 6.73 14.52
CA VAL A 163 18.49 7.03 15.11
C VAL A 163 18.64 8.53 15.24
N ALA A 164 18.82 8.98 16.47
CA ALA A 164 19.05 10.38 16.81
C ALA A 164 20.46 10.57 17.37
N ASN A 165 21.10 11.69 17.07
CA ASN A 165 22.31 12.11 17.78
C ASN A 165 21.91 13.18 18.78
N VAL A 166 22.12 12.93 20.07
CA VAL A 166 21.85 13.90 21.13
C VAL A 166 23.11 14.74 21.32
N LEU A 167 23.05 16.03 20.98
CA LEU A 167 24.09 16.99 21.29
C LEU A 167 23.83 17.58 22.67
N TYR A 168 24.85 17.66 23.52
CA TYR A 168 24.69 18.09 24.90
C TYR A 168 25.91 18.82 25.48
N LEU A 169 25.72 19.46 26.63
CA LEU A 169 26.77 19.88 27.55
C LEU A 169 26.82 18.91 28.73
N ASP A 170 28.03 18.47 29.08
CA ASP A 170 28.26 17.74 30.32
C ASP A 170 28.34 18.67 31.54
N GLU A 171 28.55 18.11 32.74
CA GLU A 171 28.68 18.89 33.99
C GLU A 171 29.93 19.80 34.05
N GLU A 172 30.86 19.67 33.10
CA GLU A 172 32.03 20.55 32.93
C GLU A 172 31.86 21.55 31.78
N ASP A 173 30.63 21.76 31.30
CA ASP A 173 30.28 22.63 30.17
C ASP A 173 30.98 22.24 28.84
N LYS A 174 31.45 21.00 28.69
CA LYS A 174 32.04 20.51 27.45
C LYS A 174 30.96 19.94 26.53
N VAL A 175 31.10 20.23 25.24
CA VAL A 175 30.19 19.72 24.21
C VAL A 175 30.46 18.23 23.97
N GLY A 176 29.40 17.43 24.11
CA GLY A 176 29.38 16.00 23.82
C GLY A 176 28.29 15.63 22.82
N SER A 177 28.39 14.41 22.29
CA SER A 177 27.37 13.81 21.43
C SER A 177 27.25 12.33 21.73
N VAL A 178 26.02 11.83 21.84
CA VAL A 178 25.75 10.39 21.93
C VAL A 178 24.67 10.00 20.93
N GLN A 179 24.88 8.88 20.25
CA GLN A 179 23.90 8.31 19.34
C GLN A 179 22.91 7.44 20.13
N VAL A 180 21.62 7.66 19.90
CA VAL A 180 20.55 6.89 20.54
C VAL A 180 19.69 6.23 19.47
N GLU A 181 19.51 4.93 19.62
CA GLU A 181 18.66 4.09 18.78
C GLU A 181 17.30 3.90 19.44
N LEU A 182 16.23 4.18 18.69
CA LEU A 182 14.84 4.05 19.10
C LEU A 182 14.16 3.01 18.19
N PRO A 183 14.41 1.71 18.41
CA PRO A 183 13.65 0.67 17.73
C PRO A 183 12.19 0.74 18.18
N TYR A 184 11.27 0.54 17.24
CA TYR A 184 9.85 0.53 17.52
C TYR A 184 9.16 -0.67 16.84
N SER A 185 8.18 -1.25 17.54
CA SER A 185 7.21 -2.21 17.02
C SER A 185 5.86 -1.85 17.63
N ILE A 186 5.01 -1.18 16.85
CA ILE A 186 3.78 -0.55 17.34
C ILE A 186 2.59 -1.18 16.64
N MET A 187 1.68 -1.73 17.42
CA MET A 187 0.39 -2.21 16.92
C MET A 187 -0.61 -1.06 16.90
N LEU A 188 -1.15 -0.77 15.72
CA LEU A 188 -2.09 0.31 15.46
C LEU A 188 -3.45 -0.30 15.08
N LYS A 189 -4.53 0.21 15.68
CA LYS A 189 -5.89 -0.24 15.35
C LYS A 189 -6.28 0.24 13.95
N ALA A 190 -6.67 -0.68 13.09
CA ALA A 190 -6.98 -0.42 11.69
C ALA A 190 -8.13 -1.30 11.19
N GLU A 191 -9.36 -0.95 11.59
CA GLU A 191 -10.58 -1.68 11.20
C GLU A 191 -10.73 -1.93 9.69
N GLY A 192 -11.15 -3.13 9.31
CA GLY A 192 -11.34 -3.56 7.93
C GLY A 192 -10.08 -4.09 7.24
N ILE A 193 -8.95 -4.16 7.94
CA ILE A 193 -7.73 -4.81 7.46
C ILE A 193 -7.72 -6.27 7.90
N THR A 194 -7.23 -7.15 7.03
CA THR A 194 -7.04 -8.59 7.32
C THR A 194 -5.62 -9.01 6.98
N GLU A 195 -5.17 -10.13 7.56
CA GLU A 195 -3.84 -10.71 7.34
C GLU A 195 -3.50 -11.03 5.87
N ASN A 196 -4.52 -11.18 5.02
CA ASN A 196 -4.36 -11.49 3.60
C ASN A 196 -4.15 -10.25 2.72
N MET A 197 -4.29 -9.05 3.29
CA MET A 197 -4.07 -7.79 2.57
C MET A 197 -2.57 -7.48 2.44
N LEU A 198 -2.25 -6.73 1.39
CA LEU A 198 -0.91 -6.18 1.16
C LEU A 198 -0.86 -4.76 1.69
N LEU A 199 0.16 -4.47 2.50
CA LEU A 199 0.38 -3.15 3.05
C LEU A 199 1.68 -2.56 2.51
N ASN A 200 1.64 -1.27 2.17
CA ASN A 200 2.81 -0.43 1.98
C ASN A 200 2.67 0.81 2.86
N GLY A 201 3.70 1.63 2.98
CA GLY A 201 3.56 2.84 3.77
C GLY A 201 4.86 3.57 4.04
N GLU A 202 4.74 4.64 4.80
CA GLU A 202 5.84 5.51 5.18
C GLU A 202 5.68 5.95 6.63
N ALA A 203 6.80 6.11 7.33
CA ALA A 203 6.84 6.66 8.67
C ALA A 203 7.76 7.88 8.69
N VAL A 204 7.32 8.94 9.36
CA VAL A 204 8.10 10.17 9.57
C VAL A 204 8.16 10.43 11.08
N ALA A 205 9.37 10.65 11.60
CA ALA A 205 9.54 11.19 12.93
C ALA A 205 9.29 12.69 12.86
N SER A 206 8.10 13.15 13.26
CA SER A 206 7.71 14.57 13.14
C SER A 206 8.33 15.45 14.21
N SER A 207 8.68 14.87 15.35
CA SER A 207 9.36 15.54 16.47
C SER A 207 10.20 14.51 17.21
N VAL A 208 11.45 14.85 17.54
CA VAL A 208 12.32 14.04 18.39
C VAL A 208 12.98 14.94 19.42
N THR A 209 12.86 14.57 20.69
CA THR A 209 13.36 15.35 21.82
C THR A 209 14.12 14.44 22.78
N ALA A 210 15.13 15.00 23.44
CA ALA A 210 15.87 14.29 24.48
C ALA A 210 15.87 15.07 25.80
N LYS A 211 15.85 14.33 26.91
CA LYS A 211 15.95 14.88 28.26
C LYS A 211 16.96 14.07 29.08
N SER A 212 17.87 14.77 29.76
CA SER A 212 18.79 14.15 30.71
C SER A 212 18.08 13.77 32.02
N LYS A 213 18.45 12.61 32.54
CA LYS A 213 18.16 12.09 33.89
C LYS A 213 19.48 11.66 34.56
N GLY A 214 20.53 12.49 34.46
CA GLY A 214 21.88 12.19 34.97
C GLY A 214 22.68 11.37 33.95
N ASN A 215 22.96 10.11 34.27
CA ASN A 215 23.67 9.17 33.38
C ASN A 215 22.76 8.50 32.35
N ILE A 216 21.48 8.87 32.32
CA ILE A 216 20.49 8.32 31.39
C ILE A 216 19.93 9.48 30.57
N ILE A 217 19.84 9.28 29.25
CA ILE A 217 19.12 10.17 28.36
C ILE A 217 17.83 9.48 27.92
N GLU A 218 16.69 10.11 28.24
CA GLU A 218 15.39 9.71 27.71
C GLU A 218 15.18 10.42 26.37
N VAL A 219 14.97 9.65 25.30
CA VAL A 219 14.65 10.19 23.97
C VAL A 219 13.23 9.81 23.61
N LYS A 220 12.43 10.78 23.18
CA LYS A 220 11.04 10.61 22.74
C LYS A 220 10.89 11.04 21.30
N ALA A 221 10.12 10.28 20.54
CA ALA A 221 9.77 10.61 19.17
C ALA A 221 8.27 10.54 18.93
N GLU A 222 7.74 11.51 18.19
CA GLU A 222 6.40 11.44 17.61
C GLU A 222 6.52 10.90 16.18
N LEU A 223 5.82 9.81 15.91
CA LEU A 223 5.77 9.14 14.62
C LEU A 223 4.43 9.44 13.93
N LYS A 224 4.51 9.91 12.69
CA LYS A 224 3.39 9.94 11.75
C LYS A 224 3.56 8.81 10.74
N VAL A 225 2.58 7.92 10.67
CA VAL A 225 2.64 6.73 9.81
C VAL A 225 1.48 6.74 8.83
N ARG A 226 1.77 6.56 7.54
CA ARG A 226 0.79 6.27 6.50
C ARG A 226 0.88 4.80 6.14
N VAL A 227 -0.26 4.12 6.07
CA VAL A 227 -0.41 2.75 5.60
C VAL A 227 -1.34 2.72 4.40
N ASP A 228 -0.86 2.21 3.29
CA ASP A 228 -1.56 2.03 2.02
C ASP A 228 -1.99 0.57 1.90
N VAL A 229 -3.30 0.33 1.74
CA VAL A 229 -3.90 -1.00 1.78
C VAL A 229 -4.26 -1.47 0.38
N PHE A 230 -3.87 -2.69 0.05
CA PHE A 230 -4.13 -3.34 -1.23
C PHE A 230 -4.72 -4.74 -1.01
N VAL A 231 -5.61 -5.15 -1.92
CA VAL A 231 -6.09 -6.53 -1.99
C VAL A 231 -5.41 -7.27 -3.15
N LYS A 232 -5.01 -8.51 -2.92
CA LYS A 232 -4.52 -9.42 -3.97
C LYS A 232 -5.69 -10.01 -4.73
N GLY A 233 -5.53 -10.18 -6.03
CA GLY A 233 -6.46 -10.92 -6.88
C GLY A 233 -5.70 -11.74 -7.91
N LYS A 234 -6.41 -12.63 -8.59
CA LYS A 234 -5.89 -13.36 -9.75
C LYS A 234 -6.84 -13.20 -10.91
N LEU A 235 -6.30 -12.94 -12.10
CA LEU A 235 -7.07 -13.00 -13.34
C LEU A 235 -6.62 -14.24 -14.11
N LYS A 236 -7.58 -15.08 -14.49
CA LYS A 236 -7.38 -16.29 -15.29
C LYS A 236 -8.07 -16.09 -16.63
N PHE A 237 -7.34 -16.29 -17.72
CA PHE A 237 -7.88 -16.17 -19.07
C PHE A 237 -7.11 -17.03 -20.06
N ILE A 238 -7.78 -17.39 -21.14
CA ILE A 238 -7.26 -18.22 -22.22
C ILE A 238 -6.47 -17.33 -23.18
N THR A 239 -5.24 -17.73 -23.46
CA THR A 239 -4.32 -16.99 -24.35
C THR A 239 -4.20 -17.63 -25.72
N SER A 240 -4.39 -18.94 -25.81
CA SER A 240 -4.35 -19.69 -27.05
C SER A 240 -5.27 -20.90 -26.99
N VAL A 241 -5.72 -21.34 -28.16
CA VAL A 241 -6.55 -22.54 -28.34
C VAL A 241 -5.97 -23.33 -29.50
N ILE A 242 -5.76 -24.62 -29.27
CA ILE A 242 -5.31 -25.57 -30.29
C ILE A 242 -6.45 -26.55 -30.55
N GLU A 243 -6.89 -26.63 -31.80
CA GLU A 243 -7.86 -27.62 -32.24
C GLU A 243 -7.22 -29.01 -32.28
N GLY A 244 -7.90 -29.99 -31.70
CA GLY A 244 -7.54 -31.39 -31.71
C GLY A 244 -8.37 -32.20 -32.70
N GLU A 245 -8.58 -33.46 -32.37
CA GLU A 245 -9.34 -34.39 -33.21
C GLU A 245 -10.83 -34.04 -33.25
N ALA A 246 -11.50 -34.49 -34.31
CA ALA A 246 -12.95 -34.39 -34.42
C ALA A 246 -13.62 -35.22 -33.31
N LYS A 247 -14.63 -34.65 -32.65
CA LYS A 247 -15.41 -35.34 -31.63
C LYS A 247 -16.22 -36.45 -32.28
N ALA A 248 -16.26 -37.61 -31.61
CA ALA A 248 -17.13 -38.69 -32.02
C ALA A 248 -18.60 -38.23 -31.95
N GLU A 249 -19.37 -38.55 -32.99
CA GLU A 249 -20.80 -38.26 -32.97
C GLU A 249 -21.47 -39.03 -31.83
N ASN A 250 -22.32 -38.32 -31.07
CA ASN A 250 -23.11 -38.97 -30.04
C ASN A 250 -24.21 -39.82 -30.70
N PRO A 251 -24.19 -41.16 -30.56
CA PRO A 251 -25.14 -42.03 -31.26
C PRO A 251 -26.56 -41.94 -30.70
N SER A 252 -26.74 -41.32 -29.52
CA SER A 252 -28.04 -41.16 -28.86
C SER A 252 -28.82 -40.01 -29.49
N GLY A 253 -29.98 -40.35 -30.06
CA GLY A 253 -30.93 -39.35 -30.59
C GLY A 253 -31.57 -38.47 -29.50
N ILE A 254 -31.56 -38.92 -28.24
CA ILE A 254 -32.02 -38.17 -27.07
C ILE A 254 -31.02 -38.33 -25.93
N SER A 255 -30.60 -37.22 -25.31
CA SER A 255 -29.91 -37.21 -24.02
C SER A 255 -30.80 -36.57 -22.96
N ILE A 256 -30.83 -37.16 -21.76
CA ILE A 256 -31.50 -36.59 -20.59
C ILE A 256 -30.42 -36.26 -19.56
N TYR A 257 -30.44 -35.03 -19.06
CA TYR A 257 -29.54 -34.53 -18.02
C TYR A 257 -30.38 -34.03 -16.84
N PHE A 258 -29.91 -34.26 -15.61
CA PHE A 258 -30.53 -33.73 -14.40
C PHE A 258 -29.60 -32.70 -13.78
N ALA A 259 -30.07 -31.45 -13.67
CA ALA A 259 -29.24 -30.35 -13.21
C ALA A 259 -28.74 -30.54 -11.77
N GLY A 260 -27.44 -30.28 -11.58
CA GLY A 260 -26.85 -30.07 -10.26
C GLY A 260 -27.20 -28.70 -9.67
N GLU A 261 -26.66 -28.43 -8.49
CA GLU A 261 -26.90 -27.18 -7.74
C GLU A 261 -26.14 -25.98 -8.34
N GLU A 262 -24.96 -26.23 -8.89
CA GLU A 262 -24.07 -25.21 -9.50
C GLU A 262 -24.11 -25.22 -11.04
N ASP A 263 -25.03 -25.99 -11.64
CA ASP A 263 -25.09 -26.10 -13.09
C ASP A 263 -25.61 -24.82 -13.75
N THR A 264 -24.98 -24.45 -14.84
CA THR A 264 -25.39 -23.33 -15.68
C THR A 264 -25.77 -23.84 -17.07
N VAL A 265 -26.50 -23.04 -17.85
CA VAL A 265 -26.79 -23.36 -19.26
C VAL A 265 -25.49 -23.67 -20.02
N TRP A 266 -24.41 -22.95 -19.70
CA TRP A 266 -23.10 -23.15 -20.31
C TRP A 266 -22.44 -24.48 -19.89
N SER A 267 -22.40 -24.81 -18.60
CA SER A 267 -21.81 -26.08 -18.13
C SER A 267 -22.56 -27.29 -18.67
N ILE A 268 -23.89 -27.23 -18.71
CA ILE A 268 -24.74 -28.30 -19.24
C ILE A 268 -24.54 -28.43 -20.75
N ALA A 269 -24.49 -27.31 -21.48
CA ALA A 269 -24.25 -27.31 -22.92
C ALA A 269 -22.89 -27.96 -23.26
N LYS A 270 -21.85 -27.61 -22.51
CA LYS A 270 -20.51 -28.21 -22.62
C LYS A 270 -20.53 -29.70 -22.29
N ALA A 271 -21.19 -30.11 -21.20
CA ALA A 271 -21.32 -31.51 -20.78
C ALA A 271 -22.09 -32.37 -21.81
N LEU A 272 -23.10 -31.79 -22.46
CA LEU A 272 -23.89 -32.46 -23.49
C LEU A 272 -23.32 -32.29 -24.90
N ASN A 273 -22.18 -31.61 -25.04
CA ASN A 273 -21.53 -31.27 -26.30
C ASN A 273 -22.52 -30.67 -27.34
N VAL A 274 -23.29 -29.68 -26.92
CA VAL A 274 -24.22 -28.92 -27.78
C VAL A 274 -24.11 -27.42 -27.50
N SER A 275 -24.42 -26.57 -28.47
CA SER A 275 -24.43 -25.12 -28.22
C SER A 275 -25.50 -24.73 -27.18
N PRO A 276 -25.25 -23.67 -26.37
CA PRO A 276 -26.24 -23.11 -25.46
C PRO A 276 -27.55 -22.73 -26.18
N LYS A 277 -27.45 -22.26 -27.43
CA LYS A 277 -28.60 -21.94 -28.28
C LYS A 277 -29.47 -23.18 -28.54
N LYS A 278 -28.86 -24.32 -28.90
CA LYS A 278 -29.59 -25.59 -29.12
C LYS A 278 -30.17 -26.13 -27.81
N LEU A 279 -29.44 -26.03 -26.71
CA LEU A 279 -29.91 -26.46 -25.39
C LEU A 279 -31.16 -25.68 -24.96
N LEU A 280 -31.15 -24.35 -25.14
CA LEU A 280 -32.27 -23.45 -24.83
C LEU A 280 -33.47 -23.67 -25.77
N ALA A 281 -33.23 -23.97 -27.05
CA ALA A 281 -34.31 -24.28 -27.99
C ALA A 281 -35.09 -25.54 -27.57
N ASN A 282 -34.38 -26.58 -27.11
CA ASN A 282 -35.00 -27.80 -26.61
C ASN A 282 -35.62 -27.62 -25.20
N ASN A 283 -35.12 -26.66 -24.41
CA ASN A 283 -35.55 -26.43 -23.03
C ASN A 283 -35.76 -24.93 -22.74
N PRO A 284 -36.82 -24.30 -23.26
CA PRO A 284 -37.03 -22.85 -23.10
C PRO A 284 -37.09 -22.37 -21.64
N LYS A 285 -37.49 -23.24 -20.71
CA LYS A 285 -37.55 -22.95 -19.27
C LYS A 285 -36.20 -22.57 -18.67
N LEU A 286 -35.08 -23.00 -19.26
CA LEU A 286 -33.73 -22.65 -18.79
C LEU A 286 -33.41 -21.15 -18.93
N GLN A 287 -34.21 -20.38 -19.67
CA GLN A 287 -34.10 -18.91 -19.69
C GLN A 287 -34.39 -18.28 -18.32
N ASN A 288 -35.13 -18.98 -17.45
CA ASN A 288 -35.47 -18.52 -16.11
C ASN A 288 -34.44 -18.92 -15.04
N GLY A 289 -33.32 -19.52 -15.46
CA GLY A 289 -32.32 -20.11 -14.57
C GLY A 289 -32.33 -21.63 -14.60
N VAL A 290 -31.33 -22.23 -13.94
CA VAL A 290 -31.16 -23.67 -13.77
C VAL A 290 -31.40 -23.99 -12.30
N GLU A 291 -32.31 -24.92 -12.00
CA GLU A 291 -32.56 -25.39 -10.63
C GLU A 291 -32.16 -26.85 -10.50
N LYS A 292 -31.68 -27.22 -9.32
CA LYS A 292 -31.30 -28.60 -8.98
C LYS A 292 -32.44 -29.58 -9.25
N GLY A 293 -32.11 -30.68 -9.91
CA GLY A 293 -33.06 -31.73 -10.28
C GLY A 293 -33.91 -31.43 -11.52
N MET A 294 -33.76 -30.24 -12.15
CA MET A 294 -34.42 -29.97 -13.42
C MET A 294 -34.01 -31.00 -14.47
N ARG A 295 -35.02 -31.62 -15.10
CA ARG A 295 -34.83 -32.53 -16.21
C ARG A 295 -34.66 -31.75 -17.51
N ILE A 296 -33.51 -31.92 -18.15
CA ILE A 296 -33.09 -31.26 -19.38
C ILE A 296 -32.97 -32.30 -20.48
N ILE A 297 -33.51 -32.01 -21.67
CA ILE A 297 -33.57 -32.95 -22.79
C ILE A 297 -32.89 -32.34 -24.00
N VAL A 298 -32.04 -33.12 -24.67
CA VAL A 298 -31.40 -32.72 -25.93
C VAL A 298 -31.74 -33.72 -27.01
N PHE A 299 -32.40 -33.26 -28.07
CA PHE A 299 -32.65 -34.02 -29.29
C PHE A 299 -31.50 -33.81 -30.29
N ARG A 300 -31.01 -34.90 -30.88
CA ARG A 300 -30.05 -34.89 -31.99
C ARG A 300 -30.68 -35.57 -33.19
N GLU A 301 -30.91 -34.80 -34.25
CA GLU A 301 -31.35 -35.34 -35.54
C GLU A 301 -30.22 -36.20 -36.10
N LYS A 302 -30.53 -37.47 -36.40
CA LYS A 302 -29.63 -38.28 -37.24
C LYS A 302 -29.67 -37.69 -38.64
N LYS A 303 -28.52 -37.25 -39.15
CA LYS A 303 -28.35 -37.08 -40.58
C LYS A 303 -28.45 -38.48 -41.20
N LEU A 304 -29.56 -38.73 -41.89
CA LEU A 304 -29.74 -39.91 -42.75
C LEU A 304 -28.89 -39.77 -44.00
#